data_AF-A0A820MQ88-F1
#
_entry.id   AF-A0A820MQ88-F1
#
_cell.length_a   1.000
_cell.length_b   1.000
_cell.length_c   1.000
_cell.angle_alpha   90.00
_cell.angle_beta   90.00
_cell.angle_gamma   90.00
#
_symmetry.space_group_name_H-M   'P 1'
#
loop_
_entity.id
_entity.type
_entity.pdbx_description
1 polymer ?
#
loop_
_entity_poly.entity_id
_entity_poly.type
_entity_poly.pdbx_seq_one_letter_code
_entity_poly.pdbx_strand_id
1 'polypeptide(L)'
;VIMTTSNIEVQELLIYPIRSCGAIKVNEAETTRYGLSLPSKPLLSDRRWMIVEEARPRDQLHVSRMALIQPTFTSSGLQLDAPGMSSLSIPYSPLSKDIIDIEGLNVKGRRYGGEVA
;
A
#
# COMPACT_ATOMS: atom_id res chain seq x y z
N VAL A 1 9.98 8.89 43.60
CA VAL A 1 9.08 8.30 42.58
C VAL A 1 9.85 7.17 41.93
N ILE A 2 9.43 5.92 42.14
CA ILE A 2 10.06 4.74 41.53
C ILE A 2 9.55 4.68 40.09
N MET A 3 10.41 4.91 39.10
CA MET A 3 10.07 4.66 37.71
C MET A 3 10.15 3.16 37.46
N THR A 4 9.00 2.51 37.37
CA THR A 4 8.92 1.14 36.87
C THR A 4 9.04 1.20 35.34
N THR A 5 10.16 0.74 34.79
CA THR A 5 10.29 0.48 33.36
C THR A 5 9.45 -0.75 33.01
N SER A 6 8.27 -0.53 32.44
CA SER A 6 7.54 -1.59 31.76
C SER A 6 8.21 -1.88 30.43
N ASN A 7 8.73 -3.10 30.24
CA ASN A 7 9.24 -3.54 28.95
C ASN A 7 8.07 -3.75 27.98
N ILE A 8 8.10 -3.05 26.85
CA ILE A 8 7.15 -3.20 25.74
C ILE A 8 7.96 -3.67 24.54
N GLU A 9 7.48 -4.73 23.87
CA GLU A 9 8.10 -5.28 22.67
C GLU A 9 7.11 -5.20 21.50
N VAL A 10 7.63 -4.86 20.32
CA VAL A 10 6.87 -4.85 19.07
C VAL A 10 6.80 -6.29 18.55
N GLN A 11 5.60 -6.87 18.52
CA GLN A 11 5.39 -8.23 18.01
C GLN A 11 5.44 -8.29 16.48
N GLU A 12 4.87 -7.29 15.80
CA GLU A 12 4.82 -7.24 14.35
C GLU A 12 4.90 -5.80 13.84
N LEU A 13 5.56 -5.63 12.70
CA LEU A 13 5.51 -4.42 11.89
C LEU A 13 4.82 -4.74 10.57
N LEU A 14 3.79 -3.95 10.26
CA LEU A 14 2.95 -4.13 9.09
C LEU A 14 2.95 -2.83 8.28
N ILE A 15 3.12 -2.96 6.97
CA ILE A 15 2.96 -1.86 6.02
C ILE A 15 1.74 -2.16 5.15
N TYR A 16 0.85 -1.20 4.99
CA TYR A 16 -0.28 -1.30 4.06
C TYR A 16 0.03 -0.47 2.83
N PRO A 17 0.81 -0.99 1.85
CA PRO A 17 1.30 -0.16 0.75
C PRO A 17 0.16 0.40 -0.09
N ILE A 18 -0.94 -0.36 -0.23
CA ILE A 18 -2.13 0.02 -0.99
C ILE A 18 -3.27 0.29 -0.03
N ARG A 19 -3.89 1.47 -0.15
CA ARG A 19 -5.10 1.83 0.61
C ARG A 19 -6.15 0.72 0.47
N SER A 20 -6.72 0.32 1.61
CA SER A 20 -7.85 -0.62 1.68
C SER A 20 -7.56 -2.06 1.22
N CYS A 21 -6.29 -2.45 1.09
CA CYS A 21 -5.85 -3.82 0.80
C CYS A 21 -5.10 -4.44 2.00
N GLY A 22 -4.59 -5.66 1.83
CA GLY A 22 -3.80 -6.38 2.82
C GLY A 22 -2.45 -5.74 3.15
N ALA A 23 -1.87 -6.16 4.28
CA ALA A 23 -0.57 -5.69 4.75
C ALA A 23 0.58 -6.60 4.28
N ILE A 24 1.78 -6.05 4.35
CA ILE A 24 3.04 -6.80 4.25
C ILE A 24 3.77 -6.71 5.58
N LYS A 25 4.14 -7.87 6.13
CA LYS A 25 4.96 -7.96 7.33
C LYS A 25 6.41 -7.61 7.00
N VAL A 26 7.03 -6.78 7.84
CA VAL A 26 8.42 -6.35 7.71
C VAL A 26 9.14 -6.52 9.05
N ASN A 27 10.47 -6.66 9.01
CA ASN A 27 11.29 -6.78 10.22
C ASN A 27 11.72 -5.42 10.77
N GLU A 28 11.76 -4.41 9.91
CA GLU A 28 12.17 -3.05 10.23
C GLU A 28 11.42 -2.05 9.36
N ALA A 29 11.23 -0.84 9.87
CA ALA A 29 10.69 0.29 9.11
C ALA A 29 11.20 1.60 9.71
N GLU A 30 11.36 2.61 8.87
CA GLU A 30 11.63 3.97 9.28
C GLU A 30 10.32 4.71 9.58
N THR A 31 10.29 5.40 10.71
CA THR A 31 9.21 6.33 11.03
C THR A 31 9.44 7.64 10.28
N THR A 32 8.53 7.98 9.38
CA THR A 32 8.54 9.25 8.65
C THR A 32 7.36 10.12 9.06
N ARG A 33 7.36 11.40 8.65
CA ARG A 33 6.19 12.28 8.82
C ARG A 33 4.93 11.81 8.10
N TYR A 34 5.04 10.81 7.21
CA TYR A 34 3.94 10.25 6.43
C TYR A 34 3.55 8.82 6.87
N GLY A 35 4.19 8.28 7.90
CA GLY A 35 4.00 6.90 8.36
C GLY A 35 5.25 6.04 8.18
N LEU A 36 5.08 4.72 8.32
CA LEU A 36 6.17 3.75 8.19
C LEU A 36 6.64 3.64 6.73
N SER A 37 7.96 3.58 6.54
CA SER A 37 8.57 3.40 5.23
C SER A 37 9.67 2.35 5.28
N LEU A 38 9.84 1.61 4.19
CA LEU A 38 11.02 0.77 4.03
C LEU A 38 12.23 1.60 3.59
N PRO A 39 13.38 1.54 4.31
CA PRO A 39 14.58 2.29 3.95
C PRO A 39 15.06 2.00 2.52
N SER A 40 15.04 0.72 2.16
CA SER A 40 15.53 0.25 0.85
C SER A 40 14.56 0.50 -0.30
N LYS A 41 13.28 0.82 -0.02
CA LYS A 41 12.21 0.90 -1.02
C LYS A 41 11.18 1.99 -0.63
N PRO A 42 11.44 3.28 -0.88
CA PRO A 42 10.59 4.38 -0.44
C PRO A 42 9.23 4.48 -1.17
N LEU A 43 9.02 3.73 -2.26
CA LEU A 43 7.68 3.56 -2.85
C LEU A 43 6.82 2.57 -2.07
N LEU A 44 7.42 1.81 -1.16
CA LEU A 44 6.78 0.84 -0.29
C LEU A 44 6.73 1.39 1.13
N SER A 45 5.97 2.48 1.26
CA SER A 45 5.60 3.07 2.55
C SER A 45 4.09 2.92 2.75
N ASP A 46 3.66 3.18 3.99
CA ASP A 46 2.26 3.06 4.34
C ASP A 46 1.37 3.96 3.45
N ARG A 47 0.36 3.32 2.84
CA ARG A 47 -0.70 3.92 2.01
C ARG A 47 -0.22 4.81 0.86
N ARG A 48 0.91 4.47 0.25
CA ARG A 48 1.47 5.20 -0.91
C ARG A 48 0.76 4.90 -2.24
N TRP A 49 -0.08 3.87 -2.27
CA TRP A 49 -0.79 3.41 -3.45
C TRP A 49 -2.31 3.42 -3.23
N MET A 50 -3.06 3.56 -4.31
CA MET A 50 -4.52 3.61 -4.27
C MET A 50 -5.11 2.98 -5.53
N ILE A 51 -6.17 2.21 -5.35
CA ILE A 51 -7.00 1.71 -6.46
C ILE A 51 -8.01 2.81 -6.79
N VAL A 52 -8.04 3.19 -8.07
CA VAL A 52 -8.84 4.30 -8.58
C VAL A 52 -9.59 3.80 -9.82
N GLU A 53 -10.89 4.07 -9.87
CA GLU A 53 -11.77 3.79 -11.00
C GLU A 53 -12.37 5.12 -11.45
N GLU A 54 -12.15 5.51 -12.71
CA GLU A 54 -12.64 6.79 -13.25
C GLU A 54 -12.30 8.01 -12.38
N ALA A 55 -11.04 8.13 -11.93
CA ALA A 55 -10.56 9.14 -10.98
C ALA A 55 -11.14 9.09 -9.56
N ARG A 56 -12.09 8.19 -9.28
CA ARG A 56 -12.66 7.99 -7.94
C ARG A 56 -11.89 6.94 -7.15
N PRO A 57 -11.54 7.22 -5.87
CA PRO A 57 -10.88 6.24 -5.03
C PRO A 57 -11.85 5.10 -4.68
N ARG A 58 -11.35 3.86 -4.70
CA ARG A 58 -12.07 2.71 -4.15
C ARG A 58 -11.58 2.43 -2.72
N ASP A 59 -12.50 2.03 -1.86
CA ASP A 59 -12.21 1.65 -0.48
C ASP A 59 -13.10 0.50 0.02
N GLN A 60 -12.76 0.00 1.21
CA GLN A 60 -13.47 -1.11 1.86
C GLN A 60 -14.90 -0.75 2.31
N LEU A 61 -15.26 0.54 2.42
CA LEU A 61 -16.63 0.94 2.77
C LEU A 61 -17.61 0.58 1.65
N HIS A 62 -17.17 0.74 0.40
CA HIS A 62 -17.97 0.42 -0.78
C HIS A 62 -17.65 -0.97 -1.36
N VAL A 63 -16.41 -1.46 -1.17
CA VAL A 63 -15.92 -2.72 -1.74
C VAL A 63 -15.14 -3.50 -0.67
N SER A 64 -15.85 -4.09 0.29
CA SER A 64 -15.26 -4.82 1.42
C SER A 64 -14.26 -5.90 1.01
N ARG A 65 -14.49 -6.58 -0.13
CA ARG A 65 -13.60 -7.59 -0.69
C ARG A 65 -12.19 -7.10 -1.03
N MET A 66 -11.95 -5.79 -1.09
CA MET A 66 -10.60 -5.25 -1.26
C MET A 66 -9.64 -5.71 -0.14
N ALA A 67 -10.17 -6.01 1.06
CA ALA A 67 -9.39 -6.58 2.15
C ALA A 67 -8.72 -7.92 1.81
N LEU A 68 -9.25 -8.65 0.81
CA LEU A 68 -8.71 -9.94 0.37
C LEU A 68 -7.54 -9.79 -0.61
N ILE A 69 -7.30 -8.59 -1.15
CA ILE A 69 -6.19 -8.31 -2.06
C ILE A 69 -4.90 -8.27 -1.23
N GLN A 70 -4.01 -9.24 -1.44
CA GLN A 70 -2.73 -9.36 -0.74
C GLN A 70 -1.60 -8.83 -1.64
N PRO A 71 -0.96 -7.71 -1.26
CA PRO A 71 0.23 -7.25 -1.94
C PRO A 71 1.47 -8.04 -1.46
N THR A 72 2.39 -8.31 -2.37
CA THR A 72 3.71 -8.90 -2.09
C THR A 72 4.80 -8.08 -2.78
N PHE A 73 5.94 -7.88 -2.11
CA PHE A 73 7.10 -7.24 -2.73
C PHE A 73 7.82 -8.20 -3.68
N THR A 74 8.15 -7.69 -4.86
CA THR A 74 9.02 -8.38 -5.82
C THR A 74 10.22 -7.50 -6.17
N SER A 75 11.16 -8.06 -6.92
CA SER A 75 12.33 -7.31 -7.44
C SER A 75 11.91 -6.21 -8.43
N SER A 76 10.82 -6.40 -9.16
CA SER A 76 10.37 -5.48 -10.22
C SER A 76 9.20 -4.57 -9.83
N GLY A 77 8.54 -4.84 -8.69
CA GLY A 77 7.30 -4.15 -8.35
C GLY A 77 6.52 -4.78 -7.20
N LEU A 78 5.22 -4.51 -7.19
CA LEU A 78 4.24 -5.22 -6.36
C LEU A 78 3.59 -6.34 -7.17
N GLN A 79 3.36 -7.47 -6.53
CA GLN A 79 2.42 -8.49 -7.02
C GLN A 79 1.17 -8.43 -6.14
N LEU A 80 -0.01 -8.44 -6.76
CA LEU A 80 -1.29 -8.45 -6.05
C LEU A 80 -1.98 -9.78 -6.31
N ASP A 81 -2.36 -10.45 -5.24
CA ASP A 81 -3.09 -11.72 -5.28
C ASP A 81 -4.46 -11.55 -4.63
N ALA A 82 -5.49 -12.16 -5.21
CA ALA A 82 -6.84 -12.18 -4.63
C ALA A 82 -7.51 -13.53 -4.90
N PRO A 83 -8.42 -14.02 -4.02
CA PRO A 83 -9.08 -15.29 -4.21
C PRO A 83 -9.81 -15.39 -5.55
N GLY A 84 -9.50 -16.41 -6.34
CA GLY A 84 -10.14 -16.68 -7.63
C GLY A 84 -9.68 -15.77 -8.78
N MET A 85 -8.68 -14.91 -8.57
CA MET A 85 -8.14 -14.02 -9.60
C MET A 85 -6.71 -14.41 -9.98
N SER A 86 -6.31 -14.06 -11.21
CA SER A 86 -4.90 -14.16 -11.62
C SER A 86 -4.08 -13.06 -10.93
N SER A 87 -2.83 -13.37 -10.59
CA SER A 87 -1.92 -12.41 -9.99
C SER A 87 -1.71 -11.19 -10.89
N LEU A 88 -1.73 -9.98 -10.30
CA LEU A 88 -1.48 -8.73 -11.01
C LEU A 88 -0.12 -8.14 -10.63
N SER A 89 0.76 -8.01 -11.62
CA SER A 89 2.07 -7.37 -11.45
C SER A 89 2.00 -5.86 -11.71
N ILE A 90 2.50 -5.07 -10.76
CA ILE A 90 2.53 -3.62 -10.79
C ILE A 90 3.99 -3.15 -10.72
N PRO A 91 4.57 -2.60 -11.80
CA PRO A 91 5.96 -2.15 -11.81
C PRO A 91 6.22 -0.97 -10.86
N TYR A 92 7.46 -0.78 -10.42
CA TYR A 92 7.87 0.43 -9.68
C TYR A 92 7.97 1.68 -10.55
N SER A 93 7.94 1.53 -11.88
CA SER A 93 7.87 2.63 -12.83
C SER A 93 6.41 2.87 -13.26
N PRO A 94 5.95 4.13 -13.31
CA PRO A 94 4.59 4.41 -13.75
C PRO A 94 4.43 4.11 -15.24
N LEU A 95 3.21 3.72 -15.65
CA LEU A 95 2.84 3.44 -17.04
C LEU A 95 2.72 4.71 -17.88
N SER A 96 2.42 5.84 -17.24
CA SER A 96 2.43 7.17 -17.85
C SER A 96 3.05 8.18 -16.89
N LYS A 97 3.57 9.27 -17.46
CA LYS A 97 4.04 10.44 -16.69
C LYS A 97 2.88 11.35 -16.25
N ASP A 98 1.68 11.12 -16.79
CA ASP A 98 0.50 11.91 -16.48
C ASP A 98 0.18 11.87 -14.99
N ILE A 99 -0.19 13.03 -14.48
CA ILE A 99 -0.61 13.22 -13.10
C ILE A 99 -2.13 13.36 -13.12
N ILE A 100 -2.80 12.56 -12.30
CA ILE A 100 -4.25 12.52 -12.19
C ILE A 100 -4.64 13.07 -10.82
N ASP A 101 -5.52 14.06 -10.80
CA ASP A 101 -6.19 14.51 -9.59
C ASP A 101 -7.22 13.46 -9.15
N ILE A 102 -7.23 13.10 -7.86
CA ILE A 102 -8.15 12.08 -7.35
C ILE A 102 -9.42 12.76 -6.83
N GLU A 103 -10.57 12.36 -7.36
CA GLU A 103 -11.85 12.97 -6.99
C GLU A 103 -12.12 12.82 -5.49
N GLY A 104 -12.58 13.92 -4.87
CA GLY A 104 -12.92 13.94 -3.44
C GLY A 104 -11.71 13.94 -2.50
N LEU A 105 -10.48 13.95 -3.00
CA LEU A 105 -9.25 13.99 -2.20
C LEU A 105 -8.31 15.09 -2.67
N ASN A 106 -7.63 15.77 -1.75
CA ASN A 106 -6.55 16.72 -2.10
C ASN A 106 -5.22 15.99 -2.33
N VAL A 107 -5.21 15.05 -3.28
CA VAL A 107 -4.04 14.25 -3.64
C VAL A 107 -3.97 14.06 -5.15
N LYS A 108 -2.74 13.91 -5.65
CA LYS A 108 -2.48 13.58 -7.06
C LYS A 108 -1.72 12.27 -7.17
N GLY A 109 -2.00 11.49 -8.22
CA GLY A 109 -1.39 10.18 -8.45
C GLY A 109 -0.80 10.04 -9.85
N ARG A 110 0.00 8.99 -10.04
CA ARG A 110 0.41 8.49 -11.36
C ARG A 110 -0.16 7.09 -11.55
N ARG A 111 -0.40 6.69 -12.80
CA ARG A 111 -0.88 5.35 -13.12
C ARG A 111 0.29 4.36 -13.16
N TYR A 112 0.16 3.24 -12.45
CA TYR A 112 1.16 2.18 -12.40
C TYR A 112 0.63 0.81 -12.84
N GLY A 113 -0.69 0.58 -12.80
CA GLY A 113 -1.32 -0.71 -13.07
C GLY A 113 -2.33 -0.68 -14.21
N GLY A 114 -2.63 -1.89 -14.70
CA GLY A 114 -3.74 -2.19 -15.60
C GLY A 114 -4.91 -2.87 -14.89
N GLU A 115 -5.86 -3.34 -15.67
CA GLU A 115 -7.00 -4.13 -15.19
C GLU A 115 -6.67 -5.63 -15.25
N VAL A 116 -7.23 -6.41 -14.32
CA VAL A 116 -7.25 -7.87 -14.39
C VAL A 116 -8.69 -8.34 -14.30
N ALA A 117 -9.01 -9.34 -15.13
CA ALA A 117 -10.34 -9.95 -15.22
C ALA A 117 -10.63 -10.84 -14.01
#